data_AF-A0A0A2A9M2-F1
#
_entry.id   AF-A0A0A2A9M2-F1
#
_cell.length_a   1.000
_cell.length_b   1.000
_cell.length_c   1.000
_cell.angle_alpha   90.00
_cell.angle_beta   90.00
_cell.angle_gamma   90.00
#
_symmetry.space_group_name_H-M   'P 1'
#
loop_
_entity.id
_entity.type
_entity.pdbx_description
1 polymer ?
#
loop_
_entity_poly.entity_id
_entity_poly.type
_entity_poly.pdbx_seq_one_letter_code
_entity_poly.pdbx_strand_id
1 'polypeptide(L)'
;MELTELIKDYVATELLSGIELDFLEGELWETTQHIAEISTVFKAPKNICEKLALDEKSCWQLCCAAVLDCSRPLKNGQKRVEDFKQLINQYKISYI
;
A
#
# COMPACT_ATOMS: atom_id res chain seq x y z
N MET A 1 -8.23 11.99 -6.19
CA MET A 1 -6.94 12.04 -5.48
C MET A 1 -6.04 11.00 -6.11
N GLU A 2 -4.72 11.16 -6.03
CA GLU A 2 -3.81 10.15 -6.56
C GLU A 2 -3.17 9.39 -5.40
N LEU A 3 -3.13 8.05 -5.49
CA LEU A 3 -2.50 7.19 -4.49
C LEU A 3 -1.08 7.67 -4.16
N THR A 4 -0.26 7.91 -5.18
CA THR A 4 1.17 8.21 -4.97
C THR A 4 1.38 9.53 -4.22
N GLU A 5 0.56 10.54 -4.50
CA GLU A 5 0.62 11.84 -3.82
C GLU A 5 0.19 11.72 -2.35
N LEU A 6 -0.91 11.00 -2.07
CA LEU A 6 -1.36 10.80 -0.68
C LEU A 6 -0.33 10.03 0.17
N ILE A 7 0.33 9.03 -0.41
CA ILE A 7 1.42 8.32 0.29
C ILE A 7 2.60 9.26 0.54
N LYS A 8 2.98 10.11 -0.42
CA LYS A 8 4.05 11.10 -0.21
C LYS A 8 3.68 12.11 0.88
N ASP A 9 2.44 12.60 0.88
CA ASP A 9 1.93 13.54 1.87
C ASP A 9 1.93 12.93 3.27
N TYR A 10 1.45 11.68 3.41
CA TYR A 10 1.56 10.95 4.67
C TYR A 10 3.01 10.78 5.11
N VAL A 11 3.92 10.44 4.20
CA VAL A 11 5.34 10.25 4.52
C VAL A 11 6.05 11.55 4.91
N ALA A 12 5.51 12.70 4.48
CA ALA A 12 6.00 14.02 4.83
C ALA A 12 5.41 14.55 6.15
N THR A 13 4.16 14.22 6.45
CA THR A 13 3.39 14.86 7.53
C THR A 13 2.92 13.92 8.64
N GLU A 14 2.94 12.60 8.39
CA GLU A 14 2.34 11.53 9.20
C GLU A 14 0.83 11.68 9.41
N LEU A 15 0.17 12.52 8.61
CA LEU A 15 -1.23 12.87 8.75
C LEU A 15 -1.96 12.72 7.42
N LEU A 16 -3.12 12.07 7.48
CA LEU A 16 -4.14 12.09 6.44
C LEU A 16 -5.50 12.27 7.09
N SER A 17 -6.39 12.99 6.42
CA SER A 17 -7.78 13.14 6.83
C SER A 17 -8.54 11.82 6.70
N GLY A 18 -9.72 11.75 7.34
CA GLY A 18 -10.59 10.57 7.22
C GLY A 18 -10.96 10.24 5.77
N ILE A 19 -11.22 11.25 4.95
CA ILE A 19 -11.61 11.10 3.53
C ILE A 19 -10.43 10.54 2.70
N GLU A 20 -9.21 11.01 2.97
CA GLU A 20 -8.02 10.51 2.28
C GLU A 20 -7.73 9.06 2.66
N LEU A 21 -7.91 8.71 3.94
CA LEU A 21 -7.80 7.32 4.39
C LEU A 21 -8.88 6.43 3.77
N ASP A 22 -10.13 6.90 3.68
CA ASP A 22 -11.23 6.16 3.02
C ASP A 22 -10.90 5.90 1.53
N PHE A 23 -10.30 6.89 0.86
CA PHE A 23 -9.82 6.73 -0.52
C PHE A 23 -8.72 5.67 -0.62
N LEU A 24 -7.71 5.71 0.26
CA LEU A 24 -6.65 4.70 0.28
C LEU A 24 -7.21 3.28 0.53
N GLU A 25 -8.19 3.13 1.42
CA GLU A 25 -8.85 1.85 1.65
C GLU A 25 -9.60 1.36 0.40
N GLY A 26 -10.29 2.25 -0.31
CA GLY A 26 -10.95 1.95 -1.57
C GLY A 26 -9.99 1.45 -2.64
N GLU A 27 -8.90 2.18 -2.87
CA GLU A 27 -7.86 1.83 -3.87
C GLU A 27 -7.23 0.47 -3.58
N LEU A 28 -6.86 0.22 -2.31
CA LEU A 28 -6.25 -1.05 -1.92
C LEU A 28 -7.27 -2.20 -2.05
N TRP A 29 -8.52 -1.97 -1.67
CA TRP A 29 -9.59 -2.96 -1.79
C TRP A 29 -9.84 -3.33 -3.26
N GLU A 30 -10.01 -2.33 -4.13
CA GLU A 30 -10.23 -2.55 -5.57
C GLU A 30 -9.07 -3.31 -6.19
N THR A 31 -7.83 -2.89 -5.90
CA THR A 31 -6.64 -3.58 -6.39
C THR A 31 -6.58 -5.03 -5.91
N THR A 32 -6.98 -5.28 -4.66
CA THR A 32 -7.03 -6.63 -4.08
C THR A 32 -8.11 -7.49 -4.75
N GLN A 33 -9.27 -6.94 -5.09
CA GLN A 33 -10.33 -7.68 -5.80
C GLN A 33 -9.89 -8.11 -7.20
N HIS A 34 -9.16 -7.23 -7.90
CA HIS A 34 -8.72 -7.46 -9.28
C HIS A 34 -7.29 -7.99 -9.39
N ILE A 35 -6.67 -8.42 -8.28
CA ILE A 35 -5.24 -8.76 -8.24
C ILE A 35 -4.86 -9.90 -9.18
N ALA A 36 -5.77 -10.83 -9.44
CA ALA A 36 -5.57 -11.94 -10.38
C ALA A 36 -5.45 -11.49 -11.85
N GLU A 37 -5.93 -10.28 -12.16
CA GLU A 37 -5.91 -9.68 -13.49
C GLU A 37 -4.69 -8.76 -13.68
N ILE A 38 -3.94 -8.51 -12.60
CA ILE A 38 -2.77 -7.63 -12.59
C ILE A 38 -1.50 -8.46 -12.84
N SER A 39 -0.73 -8.08 -13.86
CA SER A 39 0.56 -8.71 -14.16
C SER A 39 1.75 -7.97 -13.57
N THR A 40 1.60 -6.65 -13.31
CA THR A 40 2.70 -5.78 -12.86
C THR A 40 2.25 -4.73 -11.86
N VAL A 41 3.12 -4.41 -10.91
CA VAL A 41 2.98 -3.26 -9.99
C VAL A 41 4.21 -2.36 -10.07
N PHE A 42 4.01 -1.06 -9.88
CA PHE A 42 5.09 -0.08 -9.92
C PHE A 42 5.80 0.03 -8.58
N LYS A 43 7.13 -0.01 -8.61
CA LYS A 43 7.95 0.22 -7.41
C LYS A 43 7.77 1.64 -6.88
N ALA A 44 7.72 1.76 -5.57
CA ALA A 44 7.81 3.05 -4.90
C ALA A 44 9.29 3.46 -4.74
N PRO A 45 9.59 4.77 -4.65
CA PRO A 45 10.94 5.24 -4.37
C PRO A 45 11.49 4.68 -3.06
N LYS A 46 12.78 4.34 -3.04
CA LYS A 46 13.45 3.72 -1.88
C LYS A 46 13.22 4.49 -0.57
N ASN A 47 13.33 5.82 -0.61
CA ASN A 47 13.15 6.68 0.56
C ASN A 47 11.70 6.64 1.12
N ILE A 48 10.70 6.38 0.28
CA ILE A 48 9.31 6.18 0.71
C ILE A 48 9.18 4.83 1.39
N CYS A 49 9.69 3.76 0.77
CA CYS A 49 9.67 2.40 1.33
C CYS A 49 10.34 2.35 2.70
N GLU A 50 11.53 2.95 2.85
CA GLU A 50 12.28 2.97 4.11
C GLU A 50 11.52 3.68 5.23
N LYS A 51 10.91 4.84 4.94
CA LYS A 51 10.11 5.58 5.93
C LYS A 51 8.88 4.80 6.40
N LEU A 52 8.35 3.91 5.56
CA LEU A 52 7.23 3.03 5.89
C LEU A 52 7.68 1.66 6.45
N ALA A 53 8.97 1.48 6.75
CA ALA A 53 9.55 0.22 7.21
C ALA A 53 9.27 -0.98 6.27
N LEU A 54 9.29 -0.72 4.96
CA LEU A 54 9.11 -1.71 3.90
C LEU A 54 10.43 -2.04 3.19
N ASP A 55 10.45 -3.17 2.48
CA ASP A 55 11.58 -3.57 1.64
C ASP A 55 11.80 -2.54 0.52
N GLU A 56 13.06 -2.27 0.14
CA GLU A 56 13.42 -1.22 -0.84
C GLU A 56 12.74 -1.40 -2.21
N LYS A 57 12.32 -2.63 -2.54
CA LYS A 57 11.67 -3.00 -3.81
C LYS A 57 10.14 -3.05 -3.72
N SER A 58 9.55 -2.52 -2.66
CA SER A 58 8.10 -2.51 -2.46
C SER A 58 7.39 -1.63 -3.50
N CYS A 59 6.15 -1.98 -3.81
CA CYS A 59 5.30 -1.20 -4.71
C CYS A 59 4.42 -0.20 -3.97
N TRP A 60 3.81 0.72 -4.70
CA TRP A 60 2.90 1.72 -4.14
C TRP A 60 1.73 1.13 -3.37
N GLN A 61 1.19 -0.01 -3.80
CA GLN A 61 0.13 -0.72 -3.09
C GLN A 61 0.59 -1.25 -1.73
N LEU A 62 1.83 -1.70 -1.60
CA LEU A 62 2.40 -2.07 -0.31
C LEU A 62 2.62 -0.86 0.59
N CYS A 63 3.00 0.29 0.02
CA CYS A 63 3.05 1.55 0.76
C CYS A 63 1.65 1.96 1.23
N CYS A 64 0.63 1.81 0.40
CA CYS A 64 -0.77 2.02 0.77
C CYS A 64 -1.18 1.17 1.96
N ALA A 65 -0.92 -0.13 1.88
CA ALA A 65 -1.20 -1.06 2.96
C ALA A 65 -0.48 -0.68 4.26
N ALA A 66 0.77 -0.22 4.18
CA ALA A 66 1.53 0.21 5.35
C ALA A 66 0.93 1.47 6.01
N VAL A 67 0.58 2.48 5.21
CA VAL A 67 -0.08 3.70 5.72
C VAL A 67 -1.40 3.36 6.41
N LEU A 68 -2.20 2.45 5.83
CA LEU A 68 -3.45 1.99 6.41
C LEU A 68 -3.25 1.15 7.68
N ASP A 69 -2.24 0.28 7.71
CA ASP A 69 -1.93 -0.51 8.91
C ASP A 69 -1.46 0.38 10.08
N CYS A 70 -0.78 1.49 9.79
CA CYS A 70 -0.40 2.49 10.79
C CYS A 70 -1.60 3.35 11.24
N SER A 71 -2.39 3.86 10.28
CA SER A 71 -3.43 4.85 10.55
C SER A 71 -4.76 4.24 10.97
N ARG A 72 -5.09 3.04 10.48
CA ARG A 72 -6.30 2.27 10.76
C ARG A 72 -6.00 0.78 10.96
N PRO A 73 -5.34 0.42 12.07
CA PRO A 73 -4.99 -0.97 12.36
C PRO A 73 -6.22 -1.88 12.39
N LEU A 74 -6.10 -3.08 11.81
CA LEU A 74 -7.16 -4.09 11.92
C LEU A 74 -7.25 -4.62 13.35
N LYS A 75 -8.48 -4.80 13.85
CA LYS A 75 -8.74 -5.18 15.26
C LYS A 75 -8.17 -6.54 15.66
N ASN A 76 -7.91 -7.43 14.69
CA ASN A 76 -7.36 -8.76 14.91
C ASN A 76 -5.82 -8.79 14.86
N GLY A 77 -5.14 -7.65 14.67
CA GLY A 77 -3.69 -7.58 14.54
C GLY A 77 -3.15 -8.05 13.19
N GLN A 78 -4.03 -8.40 12.25
CA GLN A 78 -3.66 -8.71 10.87
C GLN A 78 -3.10 -7.47 10.18
N LYS A 79 -2.10 -7.66 9.32
CA LYS A 79 -1.48 -6.59 8.55
C LYS A 79 -1.80 -6.73 7.08
N ARG A 80 -2.43 -5.69 6.51
CA ARG A 80 -2.71 -5.60 5.07
C ARG A 80 -1.44 -5.73 4.24
N VAL A 81 -0.29 -5.24 4.75
CA VAL A 81 1.01 -5.40 4.07
C VAL A 81 1.35 -6.87 3.87
N GLU A 82 1.16 -7.70 4.89
CA GLU A 82 1.49 -9.12 4.83
C GLU A 82 0.55 -9.87 3.88
N ASP A 83 -0.74 -9.61 3.98
CA ASP A 83 -1.76 -10.18 3.10
C ASP A 83 -1.48 -9.83 1.63
N PHE A 84 -1.20 -8.56 1.34
CA PHE A 84 -0.97 -8.11 -0.02
C PHE A 84 0.36 -8.65 -0.59
N LYS A 85 1.40 -8.79 0.24
CA LYS A 85 2.65 -9.49 -0.15
C LYS A 85 2.37 -10.95 -0.53
N GLN A 86 1.52 -11.65 0.21
CA GLN A 86 1.14 -13.03 -0.12
C GLN A 86 0.43 -13.10 -1.47
N LEU A 87 -0.49 -12.18 -1.74
CA LEU A 87 -1.20 -12.12 -3.02
C LEU A 87 -0.25 -11.84 -4.20
N ILE A 88 0.65 -10.87 -4.07
CA ILE A 88 1.67 -10.59 -5.10
C ILE A 88 2.46 -11.87 -5.44
N ASN A 89 2.90 -12.59 -4.41
CA ASN A 89 3.66 -13.84 -4.58
C ASN A 89 2.81 -14.96 -5.20
N GLN A 90 1.55 -15.11 -4.76
CA GLN A 90 0.62 -16.11 -5.26
C GLN A 90 0.35 -15.93 -6.76
N TYR A 91 0.11 -14.69 -7.19
CA TYR A 91 -0.19 -14.37 -8.59
C TYR A 91 1.08 -14.08 -9.42
N LYS A 92 2.27 -14.22 -8.81
CA LYS A 92 3.58 -13.98 -9.47
C LYS A 92 3.66 -12.62 -10.15
N ILE A 93 3.10 -11.60 -9.49
CA ILE A 93 3.05 -10.23 -10.01
C ILE A 93 4.46 -9.66 -10.05
N SER A 94 4.82 -9.07 -11.19
CA SER A 94 6.15 -8.50 -11.40
C SER A 94 6.24 -7.06 -10.93
N TYR A 95 7.42 -6.65 -10.47
CA TYR A 95 7.70 -5.28 -10.06
C TYR A 95 8.43 -4.53 -11.17
N ILE A 96 7.83 -3.45 -11.66
CA ILE A 96 8.39 -2.58 -12.69
C ILE A 96 8.90 -1.27 -12.09
#